data_AF-A0AAV6JLC8-F1
#
_entry.id   AF-A0AAV6JLC8-F1
#
_cell.length_a   1.000
_cell.length_b   1.000
_cell.length_c   1.000
_cell.angle_alpha   90.00
_cell.angle_beta   90.00
_cell.angle_gamma   90.00
#
_symmetry.space_group_name_H-M   'P 1'
#
loop_
_entity.id
_entity.type
_entity.pdbx_description
1 polymer ?
#
loop_
_entity_poly.entity_id
_entity_poly.type
_entity_poly.pdbx_seq_one_letter_code
_entity_poly.pdbx_strand_id
1 'polypeptide(L)'
;MKRPYDGGVDGREHSKKPPVFISKAQREQMPILLPAKAPSSDHHPSSHDHRERERDSERRNREREEEEQRAKDCARRLEKLPERKEKEIESVKEQYLGSEKPKKRVIKPGDKFRFSFDWENTEDTSRDMNFLYQNPHETRLPFGRGFRAGVVRREQKKLAAKNDRDLREEIRKKDSAEERPEEEAVARDLRARQRICTILST
;
A
#
# COMPACT_ATOMS: atom_id res chain seq x y z
N MET A 1 -47.25 -32.70 -21.97
CA MET A 1 -46.33 -32.62 -23.11
C MET A 1 -44.92 -32.92 -22.61
N LYS A 2 -44.41 -34.13 -22.87
CA LYS A 2 -43.05 -34.56 -22.53
C LYS A 2 -42.13 -34.16 -23.69
N ARG A 3 -41.09 -33.37 -23.42
CA ARG A 3 -40.05 -33.07 -24.42
C ARG A 3 -39.18 -34.32 -24.60
N PRO A 4 -38.93 -34.80 -25.83
CA PRO A 4 -38.00 -35.91 -26.04
C PRO A 4 -36.55 -35.41 -25.84
N TYR A 5 -35.70 -36.30 -25.30
CA TYR A 5 -34.27 -36.07 -25.15
C TYR A 5 -33.59 -36.05 -26.54
N ASP A 6 -32.96 -34.94 -26.90
CA ASP A 6 -32.05 -34.87 -28.04
C ASP A 6 -30.72 -35.52 -27.66
N GLY A 7 -30.44 -36.68 -28.26
CA GLY A 7 -29.17 -37.37 -28.13
C GLY A 7 -28.05 -36.58 -28.81
N GLY A 8 -27.19 -35.96 -27.99
CA GLY A 8 -25.93 -35.39 -28.45
C GLY A 8 -25.01 -36.50 -28.96
N VAL A 9 -24.78 -36.53 -30.27
CA VAL A 9 -23.80 -37.39 -30.93
C VAL A 9 -22.43 -36.74 -30.75
N ASP A 10 -21.65 -37.23 -29.79
CA ASP A 10 -20.26 -36.82 -29.60
C ASP A 10 -19.41 -37.28 -30.79
N GLY A 11 -19.19 -36.38 -31.74
CA GLY A 11 -18.22 -36.53 -32.82
C GLY A 11 -16.80 -36.50 -32.27
N ARG A 12 -16.27 -37.64 -31.83
CA ARG A 12 -14.84 -37.83 -31.56
C ARG A 12 -14.39 -39.28 -31.68
N GLU A 13 -14.76 -39.96 -32.76
CA GLU A 13 -14.29 -41.31 -33.07
C GLU A 13 -13.17 -41.33 -34.13
N HIS A 14 -12.10 -40.56 -33.94
CA HIS A 14 -10.88 -40.72 -34.74
C HIS A 14 -9.67 -40.89 -33.81
N SER A 15 -9.49 -42.12 -33.30
CA SER A 15 -8.18 -42.78 -33.10
C SER A 15 -8.23 -43.84 -32.00
N LYS A 16 -8.67 -45.06 -32.34
CA LYS A 16 -8.41 -46.27 -31.53
C LYS A 16 -7.58 -47.29 -32.32
N LYS A 17 -6.66 -46.84 -33.17
CA LYS A 17 -5.66 -47.71 -33.80
C LYS A 17 -4.41 -47.73 -32.92
N PRO A 18 -3.87 -48.90 -32.56
CA PRO A 18 -2.62 -48.97 -31.80
C PRO A 18 -1.48 -48.34 -32.63
N PRO A 19 -0.50 -47.69 -31.99
CA PRO A 19 0.62 -47.08 -32.69
C PRO A 19 1.41 -48.16 -33.44
N VAL A 20 1.60 -47.96 -34.74
CA VAL A 20 2.46 -48.82 -35.56
C VAL A 20 3.89 -48.32 -35.40
N PHE A 21 4.74 -49.15 -34.79
CA PHE A 21 6.16 -48.82 -34.62
C PHE A 21 6.89 -48.98 -35.95
N ILE A 22 7.37 -47.85 -36.47
CA ILE A 22 8.19 -47.79 -37.68
C ILE A 22 9.62 -48.19 -37.32
N SER A 23 10.28 -48.97 -38.19
CA SER A 23 11.69 -49.37 -37.98
C SER A 23 12.62 -48.16 -37.92
N LYS A 24 13.73 -48.25 -37.18
CA LYS A 24 14.67 -47.14 -36.99
C LYS A 24 15.18 -46.55 -38.30
N ALA A 25 15.46 -47.41 -39.29
CA ALA A 25 15.88 -47.01 -40.63
C ALA A 25 14.81 -46.21 -41.39
N GLN A 26 13.53 -46.60 -41.26
CA GLN A 26 12.42 -45.84 -41.85
C GLN A 26 12.15 -44.52 -41.11
N ARG A 27 12.43 -44.46 -39.81
CA ARG A 27 12.29 -43.22 -39.02
C ARG A 27 13.33 -42.17 -39.40
N GLU A 28 14.54 -42.59 -39.75
CA GLU A 28 15.64 -41.71 -40.16
C GLU A 28 15.49 -41.17 -41.59
N GLN A 29 14.80 -41.90 -42.47
CA GLN A 29 14.53 -41.46 -43.85
C GLN A 29 13.33 -40.50 -43.95
N MET A 30 12.50 -40.39 -42.91
CA MET A 30 11.41 -39.43 -42.88
C MET A 30 11.96 -38.03 -42.61
N PRO A 31 11.76 -37.04 -43.51
CA PRO A 31 12.18 -35.68 -43.24
C PRO A 31 11.42 -35.16 -42.01
N ILE A 32 12.16 -34.69 -41.00
CA ILE A 32 11.57 -33.96 -39.87
C ILE A 32 11.11 -32.61 -40.43
N LEU A 33 9.88 -32.56 -40.93
CA LEU A 33 9.19 -31.31 -41.20
C LEU A 33 8.86 -30.67 -39.86
N LEU A 34 9.82 -29.94 -39.28
CA LEU A 34 9.49 -28.91 -38.30
C LEU A 34 8.58 -27.93 -39.04
N PRO A 35 7.32 -27.73 -38.61
CA PRO A 35 6.50 -26.71 -39.23
C PRO A 35 7.23 -25.38 -39.10
N ALA A 36 7.63 -24.80 -40.22
CA ALA A 36 8.07 -23.41 -40.27
C ALA A 36 6.98 -22.61 -39.55
N LYS A 37 7.37 -21.88 -38.51
CA LYS A 37 6.45 -21.05 -37.72
C LYS A 37 5.88 -20.01 -38.68
N ALA A 38 4.69 -20.29 -39.21
CA ALA A 38 3.95 -19.34 -40.03
C ALA A 38 3.84 -18.02 -39.23
N PRO A 39 3.94 -16.84 -39.88
CA PRO A 39 3.64 -15.59 -39.20
C PRO A 39 2.25 -15.74 -38.59
N SER A 40 2.22 -15.67 -37.27
CA SER A 40 1.05 -15.93 -36.46
C SER A 40 -0.12 -15.10 -36.98
N SER A 41 -1.20 -15.79 -37.36
CA SER A 41 -2.56 -15.26 -37.44
C SER A 41 -2.73 -14.07 -36.51
N ASP A 42 -3.12 -12.92 -37.07
CA ASP A 42 -3.55 -11.74 -36.34
C ASP A 42 -4.62 -12.16 -35.32
N HIS A 43 -4.18 -12.44 -34.09
CA HIS A 43 -5.07 -12.63 -32.96
C HIS A 43 -5.59 -11.25 -32.62
N HIS A 44 -6.65 -10.82 -33.29
CA HIS A 44 -7.45 -9.70 -32.79
C HIS A 44 -7.84 -10.06 -31.34
N PRO A 45 -7.39 -9.27 -30.35
CA PRO A 45 -7.71 -9.56 -28.96
C PRO A 45 -9.23 -9.58 -28.86
N SER A 46 -9.78 -10.66 -28.31
CA SER A 46 -11.22 -10.77 -28.09
C SER A 46 -11.70 -9.52 -27.35
N SER A 47 -12.88 -8.99 -27.69
CA SER A 47 -13.46 -7.80 -27.03
C SER A 47 -13.46 -7.90 -25.48
N HIS A 48 -13.48 -9.13 -24.95
CA HIS A 48 -13.31 -9.42 -23.53
C HIS A 48 -11.91 -9.10 -22.98
N ASP A 49 -10.84 -9.42 -23.72
CA ASP A 49 -9.43 -9.16 -23.36
C ASP A 49 -9.14 -7.64 -23.37
N HIS A 50 -9.67 -6.92 -24.38
CA HIS A 50 -9.60 -5.46 -24.42
C HIS A 50 -10.28 -4.80 -23.21
N ARG A 51 -11.47 -5.27 -22.81
CA ARG A 51 -12.17 -4.76 -21.62
C ARG A 51 -11.44 -5.07 -20.31
N GLU A 52 -10.82 -6.24 -20.18
CA GLU A 52 -10.00 -6.56 -19.00
C GLU A 52 -8.76 -5.67 -18.92
N ARG A 53 -8.07 -5.44 -20.05
CA ARG A 53 -6.93 -4.50 -20.11
C ARG A 53 -7.32 -3.06 -19.82
N GLU A 54 -8.49 -2.61 -20.26
CA GLU A 54 -9.00 -1.29 -19.91
C GLU A 54 -9.23 -1.17 -18.40
N ARG A 55 -9.92 -2.14 -17.78
CA ARG A 55 -10.15 -2.13 -16.33
C ARG A 55 -8.85 -2.21 -15.53
N ASP A 56 -7.88 -3.01 -15.98
CA ASP A 56 -6.57 -3.12 -15.33
C ASP A 56 -5.75 -1.83 -15.48
N SER A 57 -5.87 -1.15 -16.63
CA SER A 57 -5.28 0.17 -16.85
C SER A 57 -5.94 1.26 -16.01
N GLU A 58 -7.28 1.25 -15.90
CA GLU A 58 -8.04 2.18 -15.07
C GLU A 58 -7.71 1.98 -13.58
N ARG A 59 -7.56 0.72 -13.15
CA ARG A 59 -7.12 0.38 -11.79
C ARG A 59 -5.70 0.90 -11.52
N ARG A 60 -4.75 0.67 -12.44
CA ARG A 60 -3.38 1.20 -12.32
C ARG A 60 -3.34 2.72 -12.32
N ASN A 61 -4.17 3.39 -13.12
CA ASN A 61 -4.27 4.85 -13.12
C ASN A 61 -4.80 5.36 -11.79
N ARG A 62 -5.85 4.74 -11.22
CA ARG A 62 -6.36 5.10 -9.90
C ARG A 62 -5.31 4.88 -8.79
N GLU A 63 -4.60 3.76 -8.82
CA GLU A 63 -3.51 3.49 -7.86
C GLU A 63 -2.38 4.54 -7.98
N ARG A 64 -2.00 4.92 -9.20
CA ARG A 64 -1.02 5.98 -9.48
C ARG A 64 -1.51 7.35 -9.00
N GLU A 65 -2.75 7.70 -9.24
CA GLU A 65 -3.35 8.96 -8.77
C GLU A 65 -3.37 9.04 -7.24
N GLU A 66 -3.74 7.96 -6.55
CA GLU A 66 -3.68 7.88 -5.10
C GLU A 66 -2.25 7.99 -4.57
N GLU A 67 -1.29 7.33 -5.22
CA GLU A 67 0.13 7.44 -4.87
C GLU A 67 0.64 8.86 -5.07
N GLU A 68 0.27 9.52 -6.16
CA GLU A 68 0.64 10.90 -6.44
C GLU A 68 0.01 11.88 -5.44
N GLN A 69 -1.23 11.65 -5.02
CA GLN A 69 -1.87 12.41 -3.95
C GLN A 69 -1.14 12.23 -2.62
N ARG A 70 -0.79 10.99 -2.25
CA ARG A 70 0.00 10.71 -1.03
C ARG A 70 1.39 11.36 -1.10
N ALA A 71 2.03 11.34 -2.26
CA ALA A 71 3.33 11.97 -2.49
C ALA A 71 3.25 13.50 -2.35
N LYS A 72 2.21 14.12 -2.92
CA LYS A 72 1.94 15.57 -2.76
C LYS A 72 1.69 15.95 -1.30
N ASP A 73 0.91 15.15 -0.57
CA ASP A 73 0.68 15.36 0.85
C ASP A 73 1.95 15.18 1.70
N CYS A 74 2.80 14.19 1.37
CA CYS A 74 4.12 14.02 1.98
C CYS A 74 5.04 15.21 1.71
N ALA A 75 5.10 15.70 0.46
CA ALA A 75 5.89 16.86 0.09
C ALA A 75 5.46 18.12 0.87
N ARG A 76 4.14 18.38 0.95
CA ARG A 76 3.59 19.50 1.73
C ARG A 76 3.88 19.36 3.22
N ARG A 77 3.91 18.15 3.77
CA ARG A 77 4.30 17.92 5.17
C ARG A 77 5.78 18.20 5.39
N LEU A 78 6.63 17.74 4.47
CA LEU A 78 8.09 17.92 4.51
C LEU A 78 8.49 19.41 4.44
N GLU A 79 7.84 20.18 3.58
CA GLU A 79 8.04 21.63 3.46
C GLU A 79 7.70 22.39 4.75
N LYS A 80 6.71 21.91 5.51
CA LYS A 80 6.29 22.51 6.79
C LYS A 80 7.14 22.09 7.98
N LEU A 81 8.02 21.09 7.84
CA LEU A 81 8.91 20.67 8.92
C LEU A 81 9.94 21.73 9.35
N PRO A 82 10.64 22.45 8.46
CA PRO A 82 11.55 23.52 8.89
C PRO A 82 10.83 24.62 9.65
N GLU A 83 9.67 25.10 9.15
CA GLU A 83 8.89 26.14 9.80
C GLU A 83 8.41 25.73 11.21
N ARG A 84 8.05 24.45 11.40
CA ARG A 84 7.68 23.90 12.71
C ARG A 84 8.86 23.87 13.68
N LYS A 85 10.03 23.48 13.20
CA LYS A 85 11.26 23.46 14.01
C LYS A 85 11.69 24.85 14.43
N GLU A 86 11.52 25.85 13.57
CA GLU A 86 11.83 27.24 13.91
C GLU A 86 10.93 27.75 15.04
N LYS A 87 9.62 27.46 14.97
CA LYS A 87 8.66 27.80 16.04
C LYS A 87 8.93 27.03 17.34
N GLU A 88 9.36 25.78 17.26
CA GLU A 88 9.79 25.02 18.44
C GLU A 88 10.99 25.69 19.12
N ILE A 89 12.01 26.06 18.34
CA ILE A 89 13.18 26.77 18.85
C ILE A 89 12.80 28.13 19.44
N GLU A 90 11.86 28.85 18.81
CA GLU A 90 11.32 30.11 19.32
C GLU A 90 10.61 29.91 20.66
N SER A 91 9.77 28.88 20.80
CA SER A 91 9.10 28.57 22.07
C SER A 91 10.09 28.26 23.20
N VAL A 92 11.18 27.54 22.90
CA VAL A 92 12.25 27.27 23.85
C VAL A 92 12.98 28.58 24.20
N LYS A 93 13.28 29.42 23.21
CA LYS A 93 13.91 30.72 23.44
C LYS A 93 13.03 31.60 24.34
N GLU A 94 11.73 31.68 24.09
CA GLU A 94 10.80 32.45 24.93
C GLU A 94 10.69 31.90 26.35
N GLN A 95 10.70 30.58 26.53
CA GLN A 95 10.65 29.96 27.85
C GLN A 95 11.89 30.29 28.70
N TYR A 96 13.07 30.29 28.10
CA TYR A 96 14.35 30.45 28.82
C TYR A 96 14.89 31.88 28.85
N LEU A 97 14.71 32.66 27.78
CA LEU A 97 15.10 34.08 27.72
C LEU A 97 13.97 35.03 28.14
N GLY A 98 12.74 34.52 28.24
CA GLY A 98 11.55 35.32 28.49
C GLY A 98 11.03 36.00 27.22
N SER A 99 9.71 36.10 27.08
CA SER A 99 9.07 36.85 26.01
C SER A 99 8.90 38.33 26.37
N GLU A 100 8.98 39.20 25.36
CA GLU A 100 8.56 40.59 25.53
C GLU A 100 7.05 40.62 25.83
N LYS A 101 6.68 41.22 26.97
CA LYS A 101 5.28 41.28 27.40
C LYS A 101 4.44 41.96 26.31
N PRO A 102 3.44 41.28 25.72
CA PRO A 102 2.61 41.89 24.68
C PRO A 102 1.92 43.12 25.26
N LYS A 103 2.12 44.26 24.59
CA LYS A 103 1.51 45.53 25.00
C LYS A 103 -0.01 45.39 24.91
N LYS A 104 -0.71 45.69 26.00
CA LYS A 104 -2.18 45.69 26.04
C LYS A 104 -2.70 46.62 24.95
N ARG A 105 -3.35 46.05 23.93
CA ARG A 105 -3.98 46.84 22.87
C ARG A 105 -5.12 47.66 23.48
N VAL A 106 -5.23 48.93 23.10
CA VAL A 106 -6.36 49.78 23.50
C VAL A 106 -7.60 49.27 22.76
N ILE A 107 -8.45 48.54 23.48
CA ILE A 107 -9.71 48.03 22.93
C ILE A 107 -10.69 49.20 22.83
N LYS A 108 -11.25 49.42 21.63
CA LYS A 108 -12.31 50.40 21.40
C LYS A 108 -13.52 50.07 22.30
N PRO A 109 -14.15 51.05 22.97
CA PRO A 109 -15.27 50.79 23.87
C PRO A 109 -16.40 49.95 23.26
N GLY A 110 -16.69 50.10 21.96
CA GLY A 110 -17.73 49.32 21.26
C GLY A 110 -17.40 47.84 21.04
N ASP A 111 -16.12 47.45 20.97
CA ASP A 111 -15.74 46.03 20.89
C ASP A 111 -15.88 45.33 22.24
N LYS A 112 -15.78 46.08 23.36
CA LYS A 112 -15.92 45.53 24.71
C LYS A 112 -17.34 45.02 25.01
N PHE A 113 -18.34 45.46 24.24
CA PHE A 113 -19.76 45.06 24.41
C PHE A 113 -20.28 44.17 23.29
N ARG A 114 -19.41 43.75 22.36
CA ARG A 114 -19.78 42.81 21.30
C ARG A 114 -19.63 41.40 21.85
N PHE A 115 -20.72 40.84 22.37
CA PHE A 115 -20.75 39.47 22.87
C PHE A 115 -20.68 38.49 21.69
N SER A 116 -19.50 37.92 21.45
CA SER A 116 -19.35 36.72 20.64
C SER A 116 -19.58 35.50 21.52
N PHE A 117 -20.56 34.67 21.16
CA PHE A 117 -20.82 33.40 21.84
C PHE A 117 -20.03 32.23 21.22
N ASP A 118 -19.40 32.49 20.06
CA ASP A 118 -18.53 31.54 19.39
C ASP A 118 -17.10 31.63 19.94
N TRP A 119 -16.41 30.49 19.94
CA TRP A 119 -14.99 30.40 20.25
C TRP A 119 -14.15 30.97 19.10
N GLU A 120 -13.19 31.83 19.40
CA GLU A 120 -12.27 32.35 18.38
C GLU A 120 -11.20 31.30 18.04
N ASN A 121 -10.83 31.16 16.76
CA ASN A 121 -9.82 30.19 16.32
C ASN A 121 -8.42 30.45 16.91
N THR A 122 -8.15 31.66 17.39
CA THR A 122 -6.92 32.03 18.11
C THR A 122 -6.85 31.43 19.51
N GLU A 123 -8.00 31.02 20.06
CA GLU A 123 -8.11 30.36 21.37
C GLU A 123 -7.94 28.82 21.27
N ASP A 124 -7.76 28.28 20.05
CA ASP A 124 -7.49 26.86 19.81
C ASP A 124 -6.07 26.47 20.28
N THR A 125 -6.00 25.69 21.36
CA THR A 125 -4.76 25.17 21.95
C THR A 125 -4.40 23.76 21.50
N SER A 126 -5.17 23.16 20.58
CA SER A 126 -4.92 21.78 20.13
C SER A 126 -3.73 21.65 19.17
N ARG A 127 -3.24 22.76 18.62
CA ARG A 127 -2.19 22.77 17.59
C ARG A 127 -0.80 22.90 18.21
N ASP A 128 -0.18 21.77 18.49
CA ASP A 128 1.23 21.72 18.89
C ASP A 128 2.17 21.79 17.67
N MET A 129 3.39 22.28 17.86
CA MET A 129 4.50 22.22 16.89
C MET A 129 5.06 20.80 16.79
N ASN A 130 5.08 20.07 17.92
CA ASN A 130 5.64 18.72 17.98
C ASN A 130 4.70 17.69 17.32
N PHE A 131 5.27 16.85 16.47
CA PHE A 131 4.55 15.80 15.75
C PHE A 131 3.87 14.78 16.67
N LEU A 132 4.51 14.46 17.81
CA LEU A 132 3.99 13.48 18.76
C LEU A 132 2.64 13.90 19.36
N TYR A 133 2.45 15.21 19.56
CA TYR A 133 1.22 15.77 20.10
C TYR A 133 0.21 16.18 19.02
N GLN A 134 0.64 16.32 17.75
CA GLN A 134 -0.28 16.50 16.62
C GLN A 134 -1.00 15.21 16.23
N ASN A 135 -0.32 14.07 16.33
CA ASN A 135 -0.94 12.76 16.11
C ASN A 135 -0.82 11.91 17.38
N PRO A 136 -1.53 12.26 18.48
CA PRO A 136 -1.57 11.41 19.64
C PRO A 136 -2.12 10.06 19.22
N HIS A 137 -1.40 8.98 19.57
CA HIS A 137 -1.91 7.65 19.32
C HIS A 137 -3.25 7.48 20.04
N GLU A 138 -4.32 7.32 19.26
CA GLU A 138 -5.65 7.12 19.82
C GLU A 138 -5.61 5.90 20.74
N THR A 139 -6.00 6.13 22.00
CA THR A 139 -5.97 5.06 22.99
C THR A 139 -6.98 3.97 22.59
N ARG A 140 -6.53 2.73 22.65
CA ARG A 140 -7.40 1.57 22.45
C ARG A 140 -8.25 1.41 23.71
N LEU A 141 -9.38 2.12 23.72
CA LEU A 141 -10.37 2.06 24.79
C LEU A 141 -10.68 0.58 25.11
N PRO A 142 -10.63 0.25 26.41
CA PRO A 142 -10.13 -1.02 26.98
C PRO A 142 -9.76 -2.11 25.94
N PHE A 143 -8.57 -1.99 25.35
CA PHE A 143 -7.99 -2.95 24.40
C PHE A 143 -8.92 -3.31 23.22
N GLY A 144 -9.70 -2.35 22.72
CA GLY A 144 -10.64 -2.54 21.61
C GLY A 144 -12.01 -3.10 22.02
N ARG A 145 -12.23 -3.38 23.31
CA ARG A 145 -13.53 -3.80 23.85
C ARG A 145 -14.45 -2.61 24.16
N GLY A 146 -13.88 -1.43 24.39
CA GLY A 146 -14.61 -0.22 24.77
C GLY A 146 -14.89 0.73 23.63
N PHE A 147 -15.82 1.65 23.86
CA PHE A 147 -16.24 2.69 22.91
C PHE A 147 -16.14 4.08 23.55
N ARG A 148 -15.91 5.11 22.73
CA ARG A 148 -15.82 6.51 23.14
C ARG A 148 -17.24 7.01 23.32
N ALA A 149 -17.53 7.60 24.48
CA ALA A 149 -18.84 8.16 24.74
C ALA A 149 -19.18 9.26 23.72
N GLY A 150 -20.45 9.35 23.31
CA GLY A 150 -20.95 10.35 22.36
C GLY A 150 -20.68 10.04 20.88
N VAL A 151 -19.83 9.06 20.56
CA VAL A 151 -19.55 8.65 19.17
C VAL A 151 -20.45 7.48 18.77
N VAL A 152 -20.87 7.44 17.50
CA VAL A 152 -21.73 6.37 16.97
C VAL A 152 -21.00 5.02 17.04
N ARG A 153 -21.63 4.05 17.73
CA ARG A 153 -21.05 2.70 17.94
C ARG A 153 -20.68 1.98 16.65
N ARG A 154 -21.46 2.14 15.57
CA ARG A 154 -21.20 1.47 14.28
C ARG A 154 -19.92 1.99 13.62
N GLU A 155 -19.74 3.31 13.63
CA GLU A 155 -18.57 3.96 13.03
C GLU A 155 -17.31 3.62 13.83
N GLN A 156 -17.41 3.64 15.16
CA GLN A 156 -16.28 3.28 16.00
C GLN A 156 -15.89 1.81 15.87
N LYS A 157 -16.85 0.89 15.73
CA LYS A 157 -16.55 -0.52 15.41
C LYS A 157 -15.84 -0.67 14.07
N LYS A 158 -16.25 0.09 13.05
CA LYS A 158 -15.63 0.05 11.71
C LYS A 158 -14.19 0.57 11.76
N LEU A 159 -13.95 1.67 12.46
CA LEU A 159 -12.61 2.24 12.63
C LEU A 159 -11.72 1.31 13.47
N ALA A 160 -12.24 0.76 14.57
CA ALA A 160 -11.51 -0.18 15.41
C ALA A 160 -11.09 -1.45 14.64
N ALA A 161 -12.00 -2.02 13.82
CA ALA A 161 -11.70 -3.19 13.01
C ALA A 161 -10.63 -2.91 11.94
N LYS A 162 -10.63 -1.72 11.34
CA LYS A 162 -9.59 -1.30 10.39
C LYS A 162 -8.24 -1.16 11.10
N ASN A 163 -8.19 -0.46 12.23
CA ASN A 163 -6.96 -0.25 12.99
C ASN A 163 -6.36 -1.58 13.49
N ASP A 164 -7.19 -2.52 13.97
CA ASP A 164 -6.71 -3.85 14.38
C ASP A 164 -6.17 -4.66 13.19
N ARG A 165 -6.80 -4.54 12.02
CA ARG A 165 -6.30 -5.16 10.79
C ARG A 165 -4.94 -4.58 10.37
N ASP A 166 -4.85 -3.26 10.29
CA ASP A 166 -3.65 -2.55 9.85
C ASP A 166 -2.47 -2.87 10.80
N LEU A 167 -2.72 -2.90 12.12
CA LEU A 167 -1.72 -3.31 13.11
C LEU A 167 -1.24 -4.75 12.88
N ARG A 168 -2.15 -5.71 12.67
CA ARG A 168 -1.76 -7.10 12.42
C ARG A 168 -0.93 -7.22 11.13
N GLU A 169 -1.26 -6.43 10.11
CA GLU A 169 -0.49 -6.35 8.88
C GLU A 169 0.89 -5.72 9.12
N GLU A 170 0.98 -4.67 9.93
CA GLU A 170 2.26 -4.06 10.33
C GLU A 170 3.15 -5.02 11.13
N ILE A 171 2.58 -5.78 12.09
CA ILE A 171 3.32 -6.79 12.86
C ILE A 171 3.85 -7.86 11.91
N ARG A 172 2.99 -8.43 11.04
CA ARG A 172 3.44 -9.42 10.04
C ARG A 172 4.52 -8.88 9.12
N LYS A 173 4.39 -7.62 8.69
CA LYS A 173 5.37 -6.96 7.83
C LYS A 173 6.68 -6.73 8.56
N LYS A 174 6.64 -6.32 9.83
CA LYS A 174 7.83 -6.11 10.66
C LYS A 174 8.54 -7.44 10.90
N ASP A 175 7.84 -8.48 11.31
CA ASP A 175 8.41 -9.81 11.49
C ASP A 175 9.02 -10.34 10.18
N SER A 176 8.32 -10.17 9.05
CA SER A 176 8.84 -10.56 7.73
C SER A 176 9.96 -9.66 7.21
N ALA A 177 10.11 -8.45 7.74
CA ALA A 177 11.13 -7.48 7.34
C ALA A 177 12.32 -7.45 8.29
N GLU A 178 12.21 -8.01 9.50
CA GLU A 178 13.31 -8.24 10.43
C GLU A 178 14.05 -9.52 10.04
N GLU A 179 13.35 -10.62 9.70
CA GLU A 179 14.01 -11.88 9.30
C GLU A 179 14.91 -11.73 8.03
N ARG A 180 14.49 -10.93 7.05
CA ARG A 180 15.22 -10.77 5.76
C ARG A 180 16.60 -10.10 5.88
N PRO A 181 16.78 -8.95 6.55
CA PRO A 181 18.09 -8.30 6.68
C PRO A 181 19.08 -9.09 7.53
N GLU A 182 18.64 -9.84 8.54
CA GLU A 182 19.55 -10.64 9.39
C GLU A 182 19.98 -11.90 8.66
N GLU A 183 19.07 -12.59 7.97
CA GLU A 183 19.41 -13.73 7.10
C GLU A 183 20.34 -13.30 5.95
N GLU A 184 20.10 -12.14 5.33
CA GLU A 184 20.98 -11.60 4.29
C GLU A 184 22.36 -11.19 4.82
N ALA A 185 22.45 -10.66 6.05
CA ALA A 185 23.71 -10.31 6.68
C ALA A 185 24.53 -11.57 7.02
N VAL A 186 23.89 -12.60 7.58
CA VAL A 186 24.51 -13.90 7.87
C VAL A 186 24.95 -14.61 6.57
N ALA A 187 24.13 -14.56 5.51
CA ALA A 187 24.46 -15.12 4.21
C ALA A 187 25.64 -14.38 3.54
N ARG A 188 25.74 -13.05 3.69
CA ARG A 188 26.89 -12.27 3.22
C ARG A 188 28.17 -12.66 3.97
N ASP A 189 28.10 -12.83 5.29
CA ASP A 189 29.26 -13.21 6.10
C ASP A 189 29.72 -14.65 5.78
N LEU A 190 28.79 -15.59 5.61
CA LEU A 190 29.12 -16.96 5.18
C LEU A 190 29.78 -17.00 3.80
N ARG A 191 29.26 -16.21 2.84
CA ARG A 191 29.87 -16.08 1.50
C ARG A 191 31.26 -15.44 1.55
N ALA A 192 31.48 -14.46 2.43
CA ALA A 192 32.80 -13.86 2.63
C ALA A 192 33.80 -14.87 3.19
N ARG A 193 33.41 -15.66 4.19
CA ARG A 193 34.23 -16.75 4.75
C ARG A 193 34.54 -17.83 3.73
N GLN A 194 33.56 -18.25 2.95
CA GLN A 194 33.76 -19.23 1.87
C GLN A 194 34.74 -18.71 0.80
N ARG A 195 34.63 -17.43 0.41
CA ARG A 195 35.55 -16.80 -0.55
C ARG A 195 36.99 -16.74 -0.04
N ILE A 196 37.18 -16.36 1.22
CA ILE A 196 38.51 -16.35 1.85
C ILE A 196 39.09 -17.78 1.89
N CYS A 197 38.28 -18.77 2.26
CA CYS A 197 38.71 -20.16 2.29
C CYS A 197 39.11 -20.67 0.91
N THR A 198 38.35 -20.34 -0.15
CA THR A 198 38.68 -20.74 -1.53
C THR A 198 39.98 -20.12 -2.03
N ILE A 199 40.32 -18.89 -1.61
CA ILE A 199 41.55 -18.20 -2.01
C ILE A 199 42.78 -18.79 -1.30
N LEU A 200 42.62 -19.28 -0.07
CA LEU A 200 43.70 -19.90 0.70
C LEU A 200 43.93 -21.38 0.35
N SER A 201 42.99 -22.01 -0.36
CA SER A 201 43.07 -23.41 -0.80
C SER A 201 43.60 -23.61 -2.22
N THR A 202 43.90 -22.54 -2.94
CA THR A 202 44.59 -22.53 -4.26
C THR A 202 46.05 -22.14 -4.09
#